data_AF-A0A7Y2JRV2-F1
#
_entry.id   AF-A0A7Y2JRV2-F1
#
_cell.length_a   1.000
_cell.length_b   1.000
_cell.length_c   1.000
_cell.angle_alpha   90.00
_cell.angle_beta   90.00
_cell.angle_gamma   90.00
#
_symmetry.space_group_name_H-M   'P 1'
#
loop_
_entity.id
_entity.type
_entity.pdbx_description
1 polymer ?
#
loop_
_entity_poly.entity_id
_entity_poly.type
_entity_poly.pdbx_seq_one_letter_code
_entity_poly.pdbx_strand_id
1 'polypeptide(L)'
;MNLLIVGNGPSISQFAAHQIDSFSGHILRMNNFVPGENAGFRYDIFCSNMWLDIQRRDLPSAVQIWCARPNLRYNRQEKCMELFRRYPDLTVDDDLYKKTHSQLKAHPTTGLVAILMARTQARYENVYLAGFDFFRGDRQHYFSHAPIHTTHKPKRERKMLARIDHVFDFADHWKGPEEE
;
A
#
# COMPACT_ATOMS: atom_id res chain seq x y z
N MET A 1 12.05 10.93 -7.52
CA MET A 1 12.01 10.54 -6.09
C MET A 1 11.69 9.05 -5.98
N ASN A 2 12.00 8.41 -4.85
CA ASN A 2 11.72 7.00 -4.62
C ASN A 2 10.51 6.82 -3.69
N LEU A 3 9.80 5.70 -3.84
CA LEU A 3 8.69 5.31 -2.95
C LEU A 3 8.94 3.90 -2.40
N LEU A 4 8.85 3.74 -1.09
CA LEU A 4 8.77 2.45 -0.44
C LEU A 4 7.30 2.18 -0.09
N ILE A 5 6.73 1.12 -0.64
CA ILE A 5 5.40 0.64 -0.30
C ILE A 5 5.57 -0.53 0.67
N VAL A 6 5.06 -0.35 1.89
CA VAL A 6 5.13 -1.39 2.92
C VAL A 6 3.78 -2.06 3.05
N GLY A 7 3.71 -3.29 2.53
CA GLY A 7 2.58 -4.19 2.66
C GLY A 7 2.47 -4.77 4.06
N ASN A 8 1.35 -5.46 4.31
CA ASN A 8 1.08 -6.07 5.61
C ASN A 8 1.56 -7.52 5.70
N GLY A 9 2.26 -8.03 4.69
CA GLY A 9 2.68 -9.43 4.66
C GLY A 9 3.69 -9.81 5.75
N PRO A 10 3.73 -11.09 6.18
CA PRO A 10 4.62 -11.56 7.25
C PRO A 10 6.11 -11.26 7.04
N SER A 11 6.59 -11.16 5.79
CA SER A 11 8.01 -10.90 5.52
C SER A 11 8.52 -9.57 6.08
N ILE A 12 7.63 -8.67 6.52
CA ILE A 12 8.03 -7.49 7.30
C ILE A 12 8.88 -7.83 8.51
N SER A 13 8.67 -8.98 9.15
CA SER A 13 9.45 -9.37 10.34
C SER A 13 10.94 -9.59 10.09
N GLN A 14 11.40 -9.58 8.84
CA GLN A 14 12.83 -9.70 8.50
C GLN A 14 13.58 -8.37 8.59
N PHE A 15 12.87 -7.25 8.64
CA PHE A 15 13.47 -5.92 8.74
C PHE A 15 13.45 -5.44 10.18
N ALA A 16 14.40 -4.59 10.53
CA ALA A 16 14.33 -3.71 11.70
C ALA A 16 13.70 -2.36 11.31
N ALA A 17 13.03 -1.72 12.26
CA ALA A 17 12.31 -0.46 12.09
C ALA A 17 13.18 0.62 11.45
N HIS A 18 14.44 0.74 11.89
CA HIS A 18 15.37 1.73 11.37
C HIS A 18 15.62 1.56 9.86
N GLN A 19 15.60 0.35 9.32
CA GLN A 19 15.79 0.10 7.89
C GLN A 19 14.64 0.69 7.06
N ILE A 20 13.42 0.60 7.58
CA ILE A 20 12.24 1.15 6.91
C ILE A 20 12.17 2.66 7.13
N ASP A 21 12.34 3.13 8.38
CA ASP A 21 12.12 4.53 8.75
C ASP A 21 13.20 5.47 8.18
N SER A 22 14.42 4.98 7.97
CA SER A 22 15.52 5.73 7.34
C SER A 22 15.48 5.70 5.81
N PHE A 23 14.46 5.10 5.19
CA PHE A 23 14.31 5.14 3.74
C PHE A 23 14.27 6.59 3.23
N SER A 24 15.18 6.93 2.30
CA SER A 24 15.39 8.31 1.84
C SER A 24 14.26 8.87 0.97
N GLY A 25 13.34 8.02 0.50
CA GLY A 25 12.15 8.42 -0.25
C GLY A 25 10.90 8.57 0.61
N HIS A 26 9.74 8.56 -0.05
CA HIS A 26 8.46 8.49 0.64
C HIS A 26 8.13 7.06 1.07
N ILE A 27 7.37 6.92 2.15
CA ILE A 27 6.89 5.62 2.67
C ILE A 27 5.37 5.57 2.63
N LEU A 28 4.81 4.56 1.95
CA LEU A 28 3.38 4.29 1.89
C LEU A 28 3.01 3.09 2.76
N ARG A 29 1.98 3.26 3.59
CA ARG A 29 1.37 2.20 4.42
C ARG A 29 -0.08 1.99 4.06
N MET A 30 -0.61 0.80 4.37
CA MET A 30 -1.98 0.47 3.97
C MET A 30 -2.87 -0.16 5.02
N ASN A 31 -4.16 0.17 4.93
CA ASN A 31 -5.25 -0.40 5.72
C ASN A 31 -4.92 -0.41 7.22
N ASN A 32 -4.99 -1.58 7.86
CA ASN A 32 -4.79 -1.77 9.29
C ASN A 32 -3.32 -2.08 9.68
N PHE A 33 -2.35 -1.47 9.00
CA PHE A 33 -0.95 -1.64 9.41
C PHE A 33 -0.76 -1.24 10.89
N VAL A 34 0.15 -1.96 11.55
CA VAL A 34 0.53 -1.78 12.97
C VAL A 34 2.01 -1.40 13.01
N PRO A 35 2.38 -0.16 13.38
CA PRO A 35 3.79 0.22 13.49
C PRO A 35 4.49 -0.60 14.60
N GLY A 36 5.80 -0.77 14.50
CA GLY A 36 6.54 -1.54 15.49
C GLY A 36 7.99 -1.82 15.10
N GLU A 37 8.68 -2.61 15.92
CA GLU A 37 10.13 -2.85 15.83
C GLU A 37 10.61 -3.40 14.49
N ASN A 38 9.75 -4.08 13.73
CA ASN A 38 10.09 -4.60 12.41
C ASN A 38 9.38 -3.87 11.27
N ALA A 39 8.26 -3.21 11.58
CA ALA A 39 7.45 -2.52 10.60
C ALA A 39 7.88 -1.06 10.44
N GLY A 40 8.61 -0.47 11.38
CA GLY A 40 8.85 0.97 11.41
C GLY A 40 7.61 1.76 11.83
N PHE A 41 7.80 3.07 12.04
CA PHE A 41 6.79 4.01 12.51
C PHE A 41 6.47 5.09 11.48
N ARG A 42 7.39 5.35 10.55
CA ARG A 42 7.27 6.41 9.56
C ARG A 42 6.37 6.00 8.40
N TYR A 43 5.56 6.96 7.97
CA TYR A 43 4.79 6.92 6.74
C TYR A 43 4.45 8.33 6.30
N ASP A 44 4.58 8.59 5.01
CA ASP A 44 4.25 9.87 4.37
C ASP A 44 2.91 9.74 3.61
N ILE A 45 2.52 8.50 3.27
CA ILE A 45 1.32 8.20 2.50
C ILE A 45 0.53 7.08 3.18
N PHE A 46 -0.77 7.27 3.33
CA PHE A 46 -1.70 6.25 3.78
C PHE A 46 -2.63 5.81 2.65
N CYS A 47 -2.66 4.51 2.35
CA CYS A 47 -3.52 3.93 1.33
C CYS A 47 -4.59 3.00 1.93
N SER A 48 -5.84 3.12 1.50
CA SER A 48 -6.89 2.19 1.94
C SER A 48 -7.85 1.79 0.82
N ASN A 49 -8.37 0.56 0.90
CA ASN A 49 -9.46 0.07 0.04
C ASN A 49 -10.86 0.54 0.49
N MET A 50 -11.00 1.09 1.69
CA MET A 50 -12.31 1.43 2.23
C MET A 50 -12.31 2.84 2.80
N TRP A 51 -13.26 3.65 2.32
CA TRP A 51 -13.55 4.98 2.85
C TRP A 51 -13.77 4.98 4.37
N LEU A 52 -14.35 3.91 4.91
CA LEU A 52 -14.59 3.78 6.35
C LEU A 52 -13.29 3.68 7.16
N ASP A 53 -12.23 3.08 6.61
CA ASP A 53 -10.97 2.93 7.34
C ASP A 53 -10.22 4.26 7.40
N ILE A 54 -10.34 5.10 6.36
CA ILE A 54 -9.81 6.47 6.36
C ILE A 54 -10.58 7.34 7.37
N GLN A 55 -11.91 7.22 7.45
CA GLN A 55 -12.72 8.00 8.40
C GLN A 55 -12.47 7.62 9.86
N ARG A 56 -12.15 6.36 10.13
CA ARG A 56 -11.96 5.84 11.50
C ARG A 56 -10.57 6.11 12.06
N ARG A 57 -9.62 6.54 11.23
CA ARG A 57 -8.24 6.81 11.65
C ARG A 57 -8.05 8.29 11.89
N ASP A 58 -7.37 8.60 12.98
CA ASP A 58 -6.81 9.92 13.21
C ASP A 58 -5.48 10.01 12.44
N LEU A 59 -5.58 10.43 11.18
CA LEU A 59 -4.42 10.54 10.29
C LEU A 59 -3.81 11.94 10.45
N PRO A 60 -2.47 12.04 10.61
CA PRO A 60 -1.79 13.34 10.66
C PRO A 60 -2.09 14.15 9.39
N SER A 61 -2.25 15.47 9.52
CA SER A 61 -2.57 16.36 8.40
C SER A 61 -1.51 16.38 7.29
N ALA A 62 -0.25 16.06 7.62
CA ALA A 62 0.85 16.00 6.67
C ALA A 62 0.88 14.72 5.81
N VAL A 63 0.04 13.73 6.13
CA VAL A 63 0.01 12.43 5.40
C VAL A 63 -0.86 12.55 4.16
N GLN A 64 -0.30 12.20 3.00
CA GLN A 64 -1.09 12.08 1.78
C GLN A 64 -1.97 10.84 1.83
N ILE A 65 -3.20 10.94 1.33
CA ILE A 65 -4.15 9.82 1.36
C ILE A 65 -4.43 9.32 -0.05
N TRP A 66 -4.30 8.00 -0.24
CA TRP A 66 -4.65 7.30 -1.48
C TRP A 66 -5.83 6.37 -1.24
N CYS A 67 -6.87 6.50 -2.06
CA CYS A 67 -8.00 5.58 -2.03
C CYS A 67 -7.91 4.57 -3.17
N ALA A 68 -7.54 3.34 -2.84
CA ALA A 68 -7.41 2.23 -3.79
C ALA A 68 -8.75 1.76 -4.37
N ARG A 69 -9.86 2.07 -3.71
CA ARG A 69 -11.20 1.72 -4.20
C ARG A 69 -12.20 2.79 -3.77
N PRO A 70 -12.54 3.73 -4.66
CA PRO A 70 -13.66 4.62 -4.40
C PRO A 70 -14.95 3.79 -4.46
N ASN A 71 -15.57 3.53 -3.32
CA ASN A 71 -16.83 2.79 -3.25
C ASN A 71 -18.01 3.66 -3.70
N LEU A 72 -18.04 4.10 -4.96
CA LEU A 72 -19.05 4.99 -5.54
C LEU A 72 -20.45 4.35 -5.68
N ARG A 73 -20.80 3.34 -4.88
CA ARG A 73 -22.18 2.85 -4.76
C ARG A 73 -23.04 3.92 -4.10
N TYR A 74 -23.48 4.87 -4.93
CA TYR A 74 -24.63 5.77 -5.02
C TYR A 74 -25.40 6.32 -3.79
N ASN A 75 -25.18 5.86 -2.55
CA ASN A 75 -25.91 6.37 -1.36
C ASN A 75 -24.99 7.00 -0.29
N ARG A 76 -23.77 7.42 -0.66
CA ARG A 76 -22.80 8.02 0.28
C ARG A 76 -22.06 9.25 -0.26
N GLN A 77 -22.62 9.95 -1.25
CA GLN A 77 -22.01 11.16 -1.82
C GLN A 77 -21.59 12.17 -0.74
N GLU A 78 -22.42 12.41 0.27
CA GLU A 78 -22.08 13.33 1.37
C GLU A 78 -20.82 12.90 2.15
N LYS A 79 -20.68 11.61 2.46
CA LYS A 79 -19.49 11.08 3.16
C LYS A 79 -18.23 11.14 2.30
N CYS A 80 -18.37 10.99 0.98
CA CYS A 80 -17.25 11.21 0.06
C CYS A 80 -16.82 12.68 0.06
N MET A 81 -17.79 13.59 -0.05
CA MET A 81 -17.53 15.03 -0.05
C MET A 81 -16.88 15.49 1.26
N GLU A 82 -17.28 14.92 2.40
CA GLU A 82 -16.64 15.18 3.69
C GLU A 82 -15.15 14.77 3.70
N LEU A 83 -14.81 13.62 3.11
CA LEU A 83 -13.41 13.19 2.98
C LEU A 83 -12.61 14.11 2.05
N PHE A 84 -13.17 14.52 0.90
CA PHE A 84 -12.49 15.48 0.03
C PHE A 84 -12.33 16.86 0.69
N ARG A 85 -13.25 17.26 1.59
CA ARG A 85 -13.06 18.47 2.41
C ARG A 85 -11.99 18.29 3.46
N ARG A 86 -11.95 17.14 4.14
CA ARG A 86 -10.95 16.84 5.17
C ARG A 86 -9.55 16.61 4.59
N TYR A 87 -9.49 16.07 3.38
CA TYR A 87 -8.27 15.71 2.66
C TYR A 87 -8.39 16.17 1.19
N PRO A 88 -8.15 17.46 0.91
CA PRO A 88 -8.24 18.02 -0.44
C PRO A 88 -7.33 17.31 -1.45
N ASP A 89 -6.19 16.82 -0.99
CA ASP A 89 -5.18 16.12 -1.80
C ASP A 89 -5.42 14.60 -1.89
N LEU A 90 -6.63 14.14 -1.54
CA LEU A 90 -7.03 12.74 -1.65
C LEU A 90 -6.86 12.24 -3.09
N THR A 91 -5.95 11.29 -3.29
CA THR A 91 -5.68 10.70 -4.59
C THR A 91 -6.59 9.49 -4.82
N VAL A 92 -7.32 9.51 -5.93
CA VAL A 92 -8.25 8.44 -6.32
C VAL A 92 -8.09 8.14 -7.81
N ASP A 93 -8.05 6.87 -8.17
CA ASP A 93 -8.04 6.43 -9.58
C ASP A 93 -9.03 5.28 -9.79
N ASP A 94 -10.31 5.65 -10.02
CA ASP A 94 -11.40 4.68 -10.19
C ASP A 94 -11.26 3.88 -11.49
N ASP A 95 -10.75 4.52 -12.55
CA ASP A 95 -10.59 3.88 -13.85
C ASP A 95 -9.47 2.84 -13.81
N LEU A 96 -8.36 3.15 -13.14
CA LEU A 96 -7.30 2.17 -12.87
C LEU A 96 -7.82 0.98 -12.08
N TYR A 97 -8.61 1.22 -11.02
CA TYR A 97 -9.21 0.15 -10.24
C TYR A 97 -10.13 -0.74 -11.10
N LYS A 98 -11.06 -0.15 -11.86
CA LYS A 98 -11.99 -0.88 -12.75
C LYS A 98 -11.26 -1.68 -13.82
N LYS A 99 -10.25 -1.09 -14.46
CA LYS A 99 -9.42 -1.75 -15.46
C LYS A 99 -8.69 -2.95 -14.86
N THR A 100 -8.06 -2.76 -13.71
CA THR A 100 -7.34 -3.83 -12.99
C THR A 100 -8.30 -4.95 -12.57
N HIS A 101 -9.47 -4.60 -12.04
CA HIS A 101 -10.52 -5.56 -11.67
C HIS A 101 -10.97 -6.41 -12.87
N SER A 102 -11.22 -5.77 -14.01
CA SER A 102 -11.58 -6.44 -15.26
C SER A 102 -10.49 -7.42 -15.72
N GLN A 103 -9.23 -6.99 -15.73
CA GLN A 103 -8.09 -7.82 -16.12
C GLN A 103 -7.87 -9.02 -15.19
N LEU A 104 -8.01 -8.83 -13.88
CA LEU A 104 -7.86 -9.91 -12.90
C LEU A 104 -9.06 -10.85 -12.84
N LYS A 105 -10.23 -10.39 -13.30
CA LYS A 105 -11.55 -11.01 -13.04
C LYS A 105 -11.76 -11.29 -11.55
N ALA A 106 -11.32 -10.37 -10.70
CA ALA A 106 -11.40 -10.41 -9.25
C ALA A 106 -11.11 -9.03 -8.65
N HIS A 107 -11.46 -8.81 -7.39
CA HIS A 107 -11.05 -7.62 -6.65
C HIS A 107 -9.51 -7.58 -6.52
N PRO A 108 -8.82 -6.52 -6.98
CA PRO A 108 -7.41 -6.35 -6.70
C PRO A 108 -7.18 -6.06 -5.22
N THR A 109 -6.03 -6.46 -4.68
CA THR A 109 -5.60 -6.01 -3.34
C THR A 109 -5.35 -4.51 -3.30
N THR A 110 -5.47 -3.90 -2.11
CA THR A 110 -5.03 -2.50 -1.88
C THR A 110 -3.57 -2.31 -2.31
N GLY A 111 -2.72 -3.29 -2.01
CA GLY A 111 -1.30 -3.26 -2.35
C GLY A 111 -1.06 -3.18 -3.85
N LEU A 112 -1.71 -4.03 -4.67
CA LEU A 112 -1.58 -3.96 -6.13
C LEU A 112 -2.05 -2.60 -6.67
N VAL A 113 -3.19 -2.09 -6.19
CA VAL A 113 -3.69 -0.79 -6.66
C VAL A 113 -2.73 0.34 -6.27
N ALA A 114 -2.19 0.33 -5.05
CA ALA A 114 -1.21 1.31 -4.62
C ALA A 114 0.06 1.29 -5.49
N ILE A 115 0.55 0.11 -5.87
CA ILE A 115 1.70 -0.02 -6.79
C ILE A 115 1.36 0.59 -8.15
N LEU A 116 0.20 0.25 -8.70
CA LEU A 116 -0.21 0.77 -10.01
C LEU A 116 -0.44 2.29 -9.97
N MET A 117 -1.04 2.83 -8.91
CA MET A 117 -1.19 4.26 -8.70
C MET A 117 0.17 4.94 -8.59
N ALA A 118 1.14 4.34 -7.87
CA ALA A 118 2.48 4.90 -7.79
C ALA A 118 3.15 5.04 -9.17
N ARG A 119 2.88 4.11 -10.08
CA ARG A 119 3.40 4.19 -11.46
C ARG A 119 2.71 5.24 -12.33
N THR A 120 1.51 5.69 -11.99
CA THR A 120 0.88 6.83 -12.70
C THR A 120 1.38 8.18 -12.20
N GLN A 121 2.12 8.21 -11.09
CA GLN A 121 2.67 9.43 -10.50
C GLN A 121 4.09 9.69 -11.02
N ALA A 122 4.24 10.67 -11.92
CA ALA A 122 5.52 11.00 -12.58
C ALA A 122 6.68 11.31 -11.61
N ARG A 123 6.40 11.70 -10.36
CA ARG A 123 7.43 12.00 -9.35
C ARG A 123 8.14 10.77 -8.80
N TYR A 124 7.55 9.57 -8.95
CA TYR A 124 8.14 8.31 -8.46
C TYR A 124 8.84 7.56 -9.57
N GLU A 125 10.16 7.65 -9.55
CA GLU A 125 11.01 6.97 -10.52
C GLU A 125 11.05 5.47 -10.21
N ASN A 126 11.41 5.14 -8.96
CA ASN A 126 11.53 3.77 -8.48
C ASN A 126 10.52 3.51 -7.35
N VAL A 127 9.91 2.31 -7.39
CA VAL A 127 9.00 1.81 -6.36
C VAL A 127 9.60 0.57 -5.73
N TYR A 128 9.83 0.61 -4.43
CA TYR A 128 10.36 -0.49 -3.63
C TYR A 128 9.23 -1.13 -2.83
N LEU A 129 9.24 -2.46 -2.72
CA LEU A 129 8.22 -3.23 -2.03
C LEU A 129 8.81 -3.94 -0.82
N ALA A 130 8.20 -3.75 0.35
CA ALA A 130 8.47 -4.55 1.55
C ALA A 130 7.17 -5.18 2.05
N GLY A 131 7.18 -6.42 2.54
CA GLY A 131 5.95 -7.07 3.04
C GLY A 131 4.95 -7.45 1.97
N PHE A 132 5.43 -7.71 0.75
CA PHE A 132 4.65 -8.19 -0.40
C PHE A 132 4.90 -9.68 -0.67
N ASP A 133 5.08 -10.47 0.39
CA ASP A 133 5.04 -11.92 0.34
C ASP A 133 3.58 -12.37 0.27
N PHE A 134 2.98 -12.19 -0.91
CA PHE A 134 1.59 -12.54 -1.20
C PHE A 134 1.14 -13.88 -0.59
N PHE A 135 2.06 -14.86 -0.45
CA PHE A 135 2.02 -15.93 0.55
C PHE A 135 3.44 -16.46 0.85
N ARG A 136 3.97 -16.25 2.06
CA ARG A 136 4.97 -17.13 2.69
C ARG A 136 4.32 -17.79 3.91
N GLY A 137 4.09 -19.10 3.84
CA GLY A 137 3.45 -19.87 4.90
C GLY A 137 1.95 -19.58 5.08
N ASP A 138 1.48 -19.70 6.32
CA ASP A 138 0.03 -19.72 6.66
C ASP A 138 -0.51 -18.38 7.19
N ARG A 139 0.31 -17.32 7.21
CA ARG A 139 -0.07 -16.01 7.79
C ARG A 139 -0.40 -15.00 6.71
N GLN A 140 -1.52 -14.29 6.88
CA GLN A 140 -1.94 -13.24 5.95
C GLN A 140 -1.35 -11.86 6.29
N HIS A 141 -1.17 -11.55 7.58
CA HIS A 141 -0.59 -10.28 8.04
C HIS A 141 0.48 -10.51 9.11
N TYR A 142 1.52 -9.66 9.17
CA TYR A 142 2.59 -9.79 10.18
C TYR A 142 2.09 -9.63 11.63
N PHE A 143 0.99 -8.90 11.83
CA PHE A 143 0.38 -8.63 13.13
C PHE A 143 -0.81 -9.56 13.46
N SER A 144 -1.14 -10.53 12.60
CA SER A 144 -2.32 -11.37 12.77
C SER A 144 -1.98 -12.86 12.72
N HIS A 145 -2.59 -13.61 13.63
CA HIS A 145 -2.57 -15.08 13.64
C HIS A 145 -3.80 -15.69 12.93
N ALA A 146 -4.66 -14.86 12.32
CA ALA A 146 -5.85 -15.35 11.65
C ALA A 146 -5.47 -16.17 10.40
N PRO A 147 -6.18 -17.28 10.13
CA PRO A 147 -5.99 -18.06 8.91
C PRO A 147 -6.29 -17.22 7.67
N ILE A 148 -5.62 -17.54 6.56
CA ILE A 148 -5.77 -16.85 5.28
C ILE A 148 -7.20 -17.01 4.78
N HIS A 149 -7.93 -15.89 4.72
CA HIS A 149 -9.20 -15.79 4.02
C HIS A 149 -9.13 -14.63 3.04
N THR A 150 -9.11 -14.95 1.74
CA THR A 150 -9.04 -13.90 0.71
C THR A 150 -9.88 -14.24 -0.51
N THR A 151 -10.64 -13.25 -0.97
CA THR A 151 -11.34 -13.28 -2.26
C THR A 151 -10.44 -12.82 -3.42
N HIS A 152 -9.23 -12.32 -3.11
CA HIS A 152 -8.27 -11.83 -4.09
C HIS A 152 -7.62 -12.98 -4.88
N LYS A 153 -6.85 -12.66 -5.94
CA LYS A 153 -6.16 -13.65 -6.78
C LYS A 153 -4.65 -13.42 -6.81
N PRO A 154 -3.91 -13.67 -5.72
CA PRO A 154 -2.52 -13.22 -5.59
C PRO A 154 -1.55 -13.78 -6.64
N LYS A 155 -1.78 -15.01 -7.13
CA LYS A 155 -1.01 -15.57 -8.27
C LYS A 155 -1.17 -14.74 -9.54
N ARG A 156 -2.35 -14.16 -9.79
CA ARG A 156 -2.60 -13.29 -10.96
C ARG A 156 -1.99 -11.91 -10.74
N GLU A 157 -2.11 -11.37 -9.52
CA GLU A 157 -1.49 -10.09 -9.15
C GLU A 157 0.04 -10.15 -9.31
N ARG A 158 0.69 -11.21 -8.83
CA ARG A 158 2.12 -11.42 -9.02
C ARG A 158 2.55 -11.42 -10.49
N LYS A 159 1.77 -12.08 -11.36
CA LYS A 159 2.03 -12.08 -12.81
C LYS A 159 1.90 -10.68 -13.43
N MET A 160 1.02 -9.85 -12.90
CA MET A 160 0.88 -8.46 -13.33
C MET A 160 2.07 -7.63 -12.86
N LEU A 161 2.46 -7.76 -11.59
CA LEU A 161 3.60 -7.03 -11.01
C LEU A 161 4.92 -7.33 -11.74
N ALA A 162 5.14 -8.58 -12.14
CA ALA A 162 6.34 -8.98 -12.88
C ALA A 162 6.50 -8.30 -14.27
N ARG A 163 5.50 -7.54 -14.72
CA ARG A 163 5.50 -6.78 -15.98
C ARG A 163 5.61 -5.27 -15.78
N ILE A 164 5.75 -4.83 -14.54
CA ILE A 164 5.85 -3.41 -14.21
C ILE A 164 7.32 -3.08 -14.05
N ASP A 165 7.83 -2.21 -14.93
CA ASP A 165 9.19 -1.72 -14.84
C ASP A 165 9.37 -0.80 -13.61
N HIS A 166 10.60 -0.76 -13.10
CA HIS A 166 11.00 0.07 -11.94
C HIS A 166 10.25 -0.25 -10.63
N VAL A 167 9.88 -1.52 -10.45
CA VAL A 167 9.36 -2.06 -9.20
C VAL A 167 10.35 -3.09 -8.66
N PHE A 168 10.82 -2.89 -7.43
CA PHE A 168 11.93 -3.63 -6.84
C PHE A 168 11.55 -4.24 -5.49
N ASP A 169 12.13 -5.40 -5.15
CA ASP A 169 12.08 -5.90 -3.77
C ASP A 169 13.02 -5.06 -2.91
N PHE A 170 12.52 -4.54 -1.80
CA PHE A 170 13.31 -3.72 -0.89
C PHE A 170 14.46 -4.50 -0.24
N ALA A 171 14.26 -5.79 0.06
CA ALA A 171 15.30 -6.62 0.66
C ALA A 171 16.53 -6.75 -0.25
N ASP A 172 16.33 -6.77 -1.57
CA ASP A 172 17.42 -6.90 -2.56
C ASP A 172 18.21 -5.58 -2.75
N HIS A 173 17.68 -4.45 -2.29
CA HIS A 173 18.23 -3.11 -2.57
C HIS A 173 18.65 -2.33 -1.33
N TRP A 174 18.30 -2.80 -0.13
CA TRP A 174 18.74 -2.18 1.11
C TRP A 174 20.24 -2.45 1.33
N LYS A 175 21.06 -1.41 1.27
CA LYS A 175 22.52 -1.49 1.49
C LYS A 175 22.94 -1.20 2.94
N GLY A 176 22.00 -0.96 3.84
CA GLY A 176 22.31 -0.41 5.16
C GLY A 176 22.49 1.11 5.11
N PRO A 177 22.53 1.78 6.28
CA PRO A 177 23.23 3.06 6.34
C PRO A 177 24.68 2.81 5.91
N GLU A 178 25.21 3.62 4.99
CA GLU A 178 26.66 3.69 4.82
C GLU A 178 27.23 4.03 6.20
N GLU A 179 28.14 3.21 6.72
CA GLU A 179 28.89 3.54 7.93
C GLU A 179 29.76 4.77 7.58
N GLU A 180 29.21 5.97 7.77
CA GLU A 180 29.96 7.23 7.84
C GLU A 180 30.61 7.41 9.23
#